data_AF-A0A067E0T8-F1
#
_entry.id   AF-A0A067E0T8-F1
#
_cell.length_a   1.000
_cell.length_b   1.000
_cell.length_c   1.000
_cell.angle_alpha   90.00
_cell.angle_beta   90.00
_cell.angle_gamma   90.00
#
_symmetry.space_group_name_H-M   'P 1'
#
loop_
_entity.id
_entity.type
_entity.pdbx_description
1 polymer ?
#
loop_
_entity_poly.entity_id
_entity_poly.type
_entity_poly.pdbx_seq_one_letter_code
_entity_poly.pdbx_strand_id
1 'polypeptide(L)'
;MVCFSFAEGPLAWAIIVWRCSLVFNSADKIVSVLIHLLPGLVFFTIRWWNPETFAAMHPEGTSQRASWPYVEDKTYLLTWLFLVPLGAYTLWQVLYFLIVNVLRRQRLLKDPEVMTSYRELSKKAQKANNLWWRLSSLLGDQNRMFMYITLQAIFTVATMSLTVPIFLSYELHVLFQILKVSAAVWNGGSFLLEVMPKQVVLKEKKKAEMQPAQTPHDQSSVKTENKIETNNFTEMG
;
A
#
# COMPACT_ATOMS: atom_id res chain seq x y z
N MET A 1 -21.94 4.04 12.94
CA MET A 1 -21.16 2.96 13.58
C MET A 1 -20.56 2.03 12.54
N VAL A 2 -21.34 1.47 11.60
CA VAL A 2 -20.79 0.56 10.58
C VAL A 2 -19.61 1.15 9.78
N CYS A 3 -19.77 2.36 9.23
CA CYS A 3 -18.69 3.03 8.50
C CYS A 3 -17.48 3.38 9.38
N PHE A 4 -17.71 3.68 10.67
CA PHE A 4 -16.64 3.90 11.64
C PHE A 4 -15.80 2.64 11.80
N SER A 5 -16.44 1.46 11.93
CA SER A 5 -15.73 0.19 12.09
C SER A 5 -14.86 -0.17 10.90
N PHE A 6 -15.31 0.16 9.68
CA PHE A 6 -14.47 -0.02 8.49
C PHE A 6 -13.32 0.99 8.44
N ALA A 7 -13.60 2.26 8.75
CA ALA A 7 -12.62 3.34 8.71
C ALA A 7 -11.50 3.18 9.77
N GLU A 8 -11.86 2.94 11.03
CA GLU A 8 -10.92 2.77 12.14
C GLU A 8 -10.43 1.32 12.31
N GLY A 9 -11.07 0.35 11.66
CA GLY A 9 -10.65 -1.04 11.63
C GLY A 9 -9.71 -1.32 10.46
N PRO A 10 -10.03 -2.27 9.57
CA PRO A 10 -9.08 -2.77 8.58
C PRO A 10 -8.53 -1.68 7.65
N LEU A 11 -9.29 -0.61 7.36
CA LEU A 11 -8.84 0.49 6.52
C LEU A 11 -7.75 1.33 7.20
N ALA A 12 -7.91 1.73 8.45
CA ALA A 12 -6.88 2.47 9.18
C ALA A 12 -5.60 1.64 9.39
N TRP A 13 -5.76 0.37 9.76
CA TRP A 13 -4.64 -0.53 10.05
C TRP A 13 -3.78 -0.85 8.81
N ALA A 14 -4.33 -0.68 7.61
CA ALA A 14 -3.60 -0.71 6.35
C ALA A 14 -2.34 0.18 6.35
N ILE A 15 -2.43 1.36 6.97
CA ILE A 15 -1.32 2.32 7.03
C ILE A 15 -0.09 1.68 7.69
N ILE A 16 -0.33 0.91 8.75
CA ILE A 16 0.70 0.29 9.58
C ILE A 16 1.17 -1.00 8.90
N VAL A 17 0.23 -1.91 8.59
CA VAL A 17 0.55 -3.27 8.11
C VAL A 17 1.14 -3.25 6.72
N TRP A 18 0.59 -2.45 5.80
CA TRP A 18 1.10 -2.33 4.43
C TRP A 18 2.15 -1.24 4.28
N ARG A 19 2.54 -0.61 5.40
CA ARG A 19 3.53 0.46 5.47
C ARG A 19 3.26 1.56 4.44
N CYS A 20 2.05 2.11 4.46
CA CYS A 20 1.74 3.28 3.63
C CYS A 20 2.66 4.43 4.04
N SER A 21 3.48 4.88 3.09
CA SER A 21 4.51 5.88 3.31
C SER A 21 4.01 7.26 2.91
N LEU A 22 4.06 8.24 3.81
CA LEU A 22 3.79 9.63 3.45
C LEU A 22 5.03 10.24 2.80
N VAL A 23 5.01 10.39 1.48
CA VAL A 23 6.12 10.91 0.68
C VAL A 23 5.60 12.04 -0.21
N PHE A 24 6.01 13.27 0.07
CA PHE A 24 5.46 14.45 -0.60
C PHE A 24 5.78 14.55 -2.10
N ASN A 25 6.81 13.84 -2.57
CA ASN A 25 7.19 13.81 -3.98
C ASN A 25 6.44 12.75 -4.82
N SER A 26 5.46 12.06 -4.24
CA SER A 26 4.67 11.03 -4.95
C SER A 26 3.19 11.17 -4.64
N ALA A 27 2.42 11.60 -5.63
CA ALA A 27 0.96 11.72 -5.52
C ALA A 27 0.31 10.38 -5.14
N ASP A 28 0.74 9.26 -5.74
CA ASP A 28 0.20 7.94 -5.42
C ASP A 28 0.38 7.56 -3.94
N LYS A 29 1.54 7.90 -3.37
CA LYS A 29 1.84 7.65 -1.95
C LYS A 29 1.01 8.54 -1.03
N ILE A 30 0.87 9.83 -1.37
CA ILE A 30 0.00 10.76 -0.64
C ILE A 30 -1.44 10.27 -0.68
N VAL A 31 -1.99 10.00 -1.87
CA VAL A 31 -3.37 9.54 -2.05
C VAL A 31 -3.58 8.23 -1.28
N SER A 32 -2.64 7.29 -1.36
CA SER A 32 -2.71 6.05 -0.59
C SER A 32 -2.80 6.31 0.92
N VAL A 33 -2.01 7.23 1.49
CA VAL A 33 -2.14 7.56 2.92
C VAL A 33 -3.48 8.24 3.20
N LEU A 34 -3.90 9.20 2.38
CA LEU A 34 -5.12 9.98 2.60
C LEU A 34 -6.39 9.12 2.58
N ILE A 35 -6.52 8.17 1.65
CA ILE A 35 -7.72 7.31 1.59
C ILE A 35 -7.86 6.39 2.81
N HIS A 36 -6.75 6.07 3.49
CA HIS A 36 -6.78 5.26 4.70
C HIS A 36 -6.87 6.11 5.98
N LEU A 37 -6.31 7.33 5.97
CA LEU A 37 -6.23 8.21 7.13
C LEU A 37 -7.46 9.12 7.29
N LEU A 38 -7.88 9.77 6.20
CA LEU A 38 -8.93 10.80 6.25
C LEU A 38 -10.28 10.30 6.76
N PRO A 39 -10.80 9.12 6.34
CA PRO A 39 -12.10 8.66 6.83
C PRO A 39 -12.12 8.55 8.36
N GLY A 40 -11.05 8.01 8.94
CA GLY A 40 -10.90 7.89 10.39
C GLY A 40 -10.82 9.25 11.09
N LEU A 41 -10.04 10.19 10.54
CA LEU A 41 -9.93 11.55 11.09
C LEU A 41 -11.27 12.29 11.08
N VAL A 42 -12.06 12.15 10.01
CA VAL A 42 -13.41 12.71 9.93
C VAL A 42 -14.33 12.09 10.99
N PHE A 43 -14.25 10.78 11.21
CA PHE A 43 -15.03 10.14 12.26
C PHE A 43 -14.59 10.54 13.67
N PHE A 44 -13.29 10.78 13.88
CA PHE A 44 -12.76 11.34 15.12
C PHE A 44 -13.37 12.72 15.42
N THR A 45 -13.36 13.63 14.45
CA THR A 45 -13.91 14.98 14.64
C THR A 45 -15.43 14.97 14.85
N ILE A 46 -16.16 14.12 14.12
CA ILE A 46 -17.61 13.97 14.31
C ILE A 46 -17.93 13.39 15.71
N ARG A 47 -17.19 12.37 16.14
CA ARG A 47 -17.48 11.63 17.38
C ARG A 47 -17.17 12.45 18.63
N TRP A 48 -16.07 13.19 18.61
CA TRP A 48 -15.60 14.00 19.74
C TRP A 48 -15.88 15.49 19.53
N TRP A 49 -16.86 15.80 18.68
CA TRP A 49 -17.33 17.14 18.41
C TRP A 49 -17.69 17.87 19.72
N ASN A 50 -17.02 18.99 19.99
CA ASN A 50 -17.35 19.87 21.12
C ASN A 50 -18.30 20.99 20.63
N PRO A 51 -19.52 21.10 21.20
CA PRO A 51 -20.48 22.13 20.81
C PRO A 51 -20.03 23.57 21.13
N GLU A 52 -19.15 23.78 22.12
CA GLU A 52 -18.71 25.14 22.49
C GLU A 52 -17.74 25.76 21.47
N THR A 53 -16.90 24.95 20.82
CA THR A 53 -15.83 25.46 19.92
C THR A 53 -16.37 25.90 18.54
N PHE A 54 -17.59 25.50 18.18
CA PHE A 54 -18.18 25.74 16.85
C PHE A 54 -19.60 26.32 16.91
N ALA A 55 -20.03 26.86 18.05
CA ALA A 55 -21.33 27.55 18.19
C ALA A 55 -21.54 28.65 17.12
N ALA A 56 -20.46 29.27 16.63
CA ALA A 56 -20.47 30.27 15.56
C ALA A 56 -20.80 29.74 14.14
N MET A 57 -20.84 28.42 13.93
CA MET A 57 -21.19 27.79 12.64
C MET A 57 -22.63 27.29 12.57
N HIS A 58 -23.41 27.49 13.64
CA HIS A 58 -24.84 27.19 13.65
C HIS A 58 -25.64 28.49 13.47
N PRO A 59 -26.45 28.64 12.40
CA PRO A 59 -27.48 29.67 12.38
C PRO A 59 -28.47 29.41 13.53
N GLU A 60 -28.79 30.48 14.25
CA GLU A 60 -29.80 30.55 15.32
C GLU A 60 -31.03 29.70 14.95
N GLY A 61 -31.36 28.69 15.76
CA GLY A 61 -32.54 27.83 15.57
C GLY A 61 -32.29 26.39 15.09
N THR A 62 -31.03 25.98 14.85
CA THR A 62 -30.72 24.54 14.62
C THR A 62 -30.51 23.80 15.94
N SER A 63 -31.27 22.72 16.17
CA SER A 63 -31.20 21.90 17.38
C SER A 63 -29.76 21.48 17.70
N GLN A 64 -29.32 21.64 18.96
CA GLN A 64 -28.07 21.09 19.47
C GLN A 64 -28.02 19.59 19.18
N ARG A 65 -27.30 19.17 18.13
CA ARG A 65 -27.08 17.75 17.89
C ARG A 65 -26.19 17.25 19.01
N ALA A 66 -26.77 16.48 19.93
CA ALA A 66 -26.03 15.68 20.88
C ALA A 66 -24.99 14.85 20.10
N SER A 67 -23.74 14.91 20.56
CA SER A 67 -22.58 14.23 19.97
C SER A 67 -22.95 12.83 19.48
N TRP A 68 -22.82 12.61 18.18
CA TRP A 68 -23.14 11.34 17.54
C TRP A 68 -22.11 10.26 17.93
N PRO A 69 -22.51 9.03 18.31
CA PRO A 69 -23.85 8.54 18.66
C PRO A 69 -24.08 8.37 20.17
N TYR A 70 -25.35 8.43 20.57
CA TYR A 70 -25.87 7.99 21.88
C TYR A 70 -25.58 6.49 22.07
N VAL A 71 -24.92 6.13 23.17
CA VAL A 71 -24.64 4.73 23.54
C VAL A 71 -25.81 4.24 24.36
N GLU A 72 -26.77 3.57 23.71
CA GLU A 72 -27.94 2.99 24.39
C GLU A 72 -27.53 1.83 25.30
N ASP A 73 -26.92 0.79 24.72
CA ASP A 73 -26.54 -0.43 25.43
C ASP A 73 -25.28 -1.08 24.86
N LYS A 74 -24.58 -1.90 25.67
CA LYS A 74 -23.38 -2.66 25.22
C LYS A 74 -23.70 -3.59 24.06
N THR A 75 -24.87 -4.25 24.10
CA THR A 75 -25.33 -5.16 23.04
C THR A 75 -25.59 -4.40 21.74
N TYR A 76 -26.17 -3.19 21.83
CA TYR A 76 -26.40 -2.33 20.67
C TYR A 76 -25.07 -1.93 20.02
N LEU A 77 -24.09 -1.51 20.84
CA LEU A 77 -22.78 -1.12 20.36
C LEU A 77 -22.03 -2.28 19.70
N LEU A 78 -22.00 -3.46 20.31
CA LEU A 78 -21.39 -4.66 19.70
C LEU A 78 -22.09 -5.06 18.40
N THR A 79 -23.43 -4.94 18.35
CA THR A 79 -24.19 -5.26 17.15
C THR A 79 -23.81 -4.35 15.99
N TRP A 80 -23.83 -3.03 16.21
CA TRP A 80 -23.64 -2.05 15.13
C TRP A 80 -22.19 -1.72 14.81
N LEU A 81 -21.26 -1.97 15.73
CA LEU A 81 -19.84 -1.68 15.59
C LEU A 81 -19.01 -2.94 15.26
N PHE A 82 -19.52 -4.14 15.54
CA PHE A 82 -18.80 -5.37 15.26
C PHE A 82 -19.60 -6.36 14.41
N LEU A 83 -20.79 -6.79 14.84
CA LEU A 83 -21.54 -7.87 14.16
C LEU A 83 -22.04 -7.48 12.77
N VAL A 84 -22.71 -6.32 12.64
CA VAL A 84 -23.24 -5.84 11.35
C VAL A 84 -22.11 -5.58 10.34
N PRO A 85 -21.01 -4.88 10.69
CA PRO A 85 -19.85 -4.74 9.80
C PRO A 85 -19.22 -6.08 9.42
N LEU A 86 -19.09 -7.02 10.35
CA LEU A 86 -18.55 -8.35 10.09
C LEU A 86 -19.45 -9.15 9.15
N GLY A 87 -20.77 -9.05 9.31
CA GLY A 87 -21.75 -9.64 8.41
C GLY A 87 -21.64 -9.07 6.99
N ALA A 88 -21.54 -7.75 6.86
CA ALA A 88 -21.33 -7.08 5.58
C ALA A 88 -19.99 -7.48 4.93
N TYR A 89 -18.90 -7.57 5.70
CA TYR A 89 -17.62 -8.07 5.23
C TYR A 89 -17.70 -9.53 4.78
N THR A 90 -18.36 -10.39 5.55
CA THR A 90 -18.51 -11.82 5.21
C THR A 90 -19.30 -12.00 3.92
N LEU A 91 -20.42 -11.27 3.77
CA LEU A 91 -21.19 -11.25 2.54
C LEU A 91 -20.32 -10.79 1.35
N TRP A 92 -19.61 -9.67 1.51
CA TRP A 92 -18.69 -9.17 0.50
C TRP A 92 -17.59 -10.18 0.16
N GLN A 93 -17.02 -10.85 1.15
CA GLN A 93 -15.95 -11.83 0.98
C GLN A 93 -16.43 -13.08 0.23
N VAL A 94 -17.65 -13.55 0.52
CA VAL A 94 -18.29 -14.67 -0.20
C VAL A 94 -18.59 -14.27 -1.64
N LEU A 95 -19.18 -13.09 -1.87
CA LEU A 95 -19.45 -12.57 -3.21
C LEU A 95 -18.16 -12.41 -4.01
N TYR A 96 -17.12 -11.82 -3.40
CA TYR A 96 -15.81 -11.67 -4.02
C TYR A 96 -15.22 -13.04 -4.40
N PHE A 97 -15.26 -14.01 -3.48
CA PHE A 97 -14.78 -15.36 -3.74
C PHE A 97 -15.53 -16.01 -4.90
N LEU A 98 -16.87 -15.91 -4.95
CA LEU A 98 -17.69 -16.46 -6.03
C LEU A 98 -17.37 -15.79 -7.37
N ILE A 99 -17.32 -14.45 -7.40
CA ILE A 99 -17.00 -13.67 -8.61
C ILE A 99 -15.61 -14.04 -9.12
N VAL A 100 -14.59 -14.07 -8.25
CA VAL A 100 -13.22 -14.40 -8.65
C VAL A 100 -13.11 -15.86 -9.09
N ASN A 101 -13.70 -16.80 -8.36
CA ASN A 101 -13.61 -18.21 -8.69
C ASN A 101 -14.39 -18.57 -9.97
N VAL A 102 -15.51 -17.89 -10.26
CA VAL A 102 -16.32 -18.12 -11.46
C VAL A 102 -15.79 -17.34 -12.66
N LEU A 103 -15.69 -16.00 -12.59
CA LEU A 103 -15.29 -15.17 -13.73
C LEU A 103 -13.79 -15.22 -14.02
N ARG A 104 -12.96 -15.22 -12.98
CA ARG A 104 -11.50 -15.17 -13.16
C ARG A 104 -10.93 -16.51 -13.57
N ARG A 105 -11.53 -17.63 -13.15
CA ARG A 105 -11.17 -18.97 -13.65
C ARG A 105 -11.46 -19.13 -15.14
N GLN A 106 -12.57 -18.58 -15.62
CA GLN A 106 -12.88 -18.55 -17.05
C GLN A 106 -11.95 -17.65 -17.86
N ARG A 107 -11.53 -16.50 -17.31
CA ARG A 107 -10.56 -15.58 -17.95
C ARG A 107 -9.10 -16.08 -17.88
N LEU A 108 -8.70 -16.72 -16.78
CA LEU A 108 -7.38 -17.35 -16.62
C LEU A 108 -7.14 -18.48 -17.62
N LEU A 109 -8.21 -19.19 -18.04
CA LEU A 109 -8.13 -20.20 -19.09
C LEU A 109 -8.03 -19.58 -20.50
N LYS A 110 -8.29 -18.27 -20.65
CA LYS A 110 -8.33 -17.57 -21.94
C LYS A 110 -7.17 -16.57 -22.14
N ASP A 111 -6.60 -15.99 -21.09
CA ASP A 111 -5.55 -14.96 -21.19
C ASP A 111 -4.19 -15.38 -20.59
N PRO A 112 -3.13 -15.56 -21.41
CA PRO A 112 -1.77 -15.90 -20.95
C PRO A 112 -1.11 -14.84 -20.05
N GLU A 113 -1.57 -13.59 -20.09
CA GLU A 113 -1.01 -12.44 -19.36
C GLU A 113 -1.44 -12.40 -17.87
N VAL A 114 -2.57 -13.02 -17.51
CA VAL A 114 -2.98 -13.12 -16.09
C VAL A 114 -2.13 -14.14 -15.34
N MET A 115 -1.65 -15.16 -16.06
CA MET A 115 -0.78 -16.21 -15.53
C MET A 115 0.61 -15.66 -15.16
N THR A 116 1.13 -14.68 -15.90
CA THR A 116 2.42 -14.04 -15.62
C THR A 116 2.37 -13.16 -14.36
N SER A 117 1.29 -12.41 -14.14
CA SER A 117 1.13 -11.60 -12.92
C SER A 117 1.07 -12.43 -11.64
N TYR A 118 0.33 -13.56 -11.65
CA TYR A 118 0.30 -14.49 -10.51
C TYR A 118 1.65 -15.17 -10.29
N ARG A 119 2.34 -15.53 -11.37
CA ARG A 119 3.68 -16.16 -11.30
C ARG A 119 4.74 -15.21 -10.74
N GLU A 120 4.69 -13.93 -11.09
CA GLU A 120 5.61 -12.91 -10.55
C GLU A 120 5.30 -12.57 -9.08
N LEU A 121 4.03 -12.54 -8.67
CA LEU A 121 3.62 -12.43 -7.27
C LEU A 121 4.08 -13.64 -6.45
N SER A 122 3.92 -14.85 -6.99
CA SER A 122 4.38 -16.10 -6.38
C SER A 122 5.91 -16.15 -6.26
N LYS A 123 6.65 -15.70 -7.28
CA LYS A 123 8.11 -15.55 -7.23
C LYS A 123 8.56 -14.50 -6.20
N LYS A 124 7.89 -13.34 -6.12
CA LYS A 124 8.18 -12.33 -5.10
C LYS A 124 7.91 -12.84 -3.69
N ALA A 125 6.83 -13.60 -3.49
CA ALA A 125 6.51 -14.24 -2.22
C ALA A 125 7.53 -15.33 -1.84
N GLN A 126 8.01 -16.11 -2.82
CA GLN A 126 9.06 -17.12 -2.64
C GLN A 126 10.41 -16.50 -2.28
N LYS A 127 10.74 -15.32 -2.83
CA LYS A 127 12.00 -14.62 -2.56
C LYS A 127 12.02 -13.87 -1.22
N ALA A 128 10.86 -13.71 -0.56
CA ALA A 128 10.70 -12.87 0.62
C ALA A 128 11.11 -13.51 1.96
N ASN A 129 11.56 -14.78 1.97
CA ASN A 129 12.11 -15.56 3.12
C ASN A 129 11.78 -15.03 4.53
N ASN A 130 10.49 -14.88 4.82
CA ASN A 130 9.98 -14.41 6.09
C ASN A 130 9.04 -15.45 6.67
N LEU A 131 8.75 -15.35 7.97
CA LEU A 131 7.91 -16.24 8.78
C LEU A 131 6.64 -16.77 8.07
N TRP A 132 6.05 -15.94 7.20
CA TRP A 132 4.91 -16.26 6.35
C TRP A 132 5.13 -17.38 5.32
N TRP A 133 6.33 -17.49 4.75
CA TRP A 133 6.68 -18.56 3.82
C TRP A 133 6.71 -19.93 4.53
N ARG A 134 7.24 -19.94 5.76
CA ARG A 134 7.33 -21.14 6.62
C ARG A 134 5.97 -21.62 7.12
N LEU A 135 5.03 -20.70 7.35
CA LEU A 135 3.62 -21.01 7.59
C LEU A 135 2.93 -21.53 6.31
N SER A 136 3.25 -20.97 5.14
CA SER A 136 2.69 -21.43 3.87
C SER A 136 3.18 -22.81 3.45
N SER A 137 4.42 -23.19 3.80
CA SER A 137 4.96 -24.51 3.50
C SER A 137 4.30 -25.62 4.31
N LEU A 138 3.74 -25.31 5.49
CA LEU A 138 3.01 -26.24 6.34
C LEU A 138 1.63 -26.61 5.77
N LEU A 139 0.97 -25.70 5.06
CA LEU A 139 -0.34 -25.93 4.44
C LEU A 139 -0.25 -26.45 2.99
N GLY A 140 0.94 -26.47 2.39
CA GLY A 140 1.17 -26.90 1.02
C GLY A 140 0.82 -25.83 -0.03
N ASP A 141 1.53 -25.87 -1.16
CA ASP A 141 1.41 -24.87 -2.24
C ASP A 141 0.01 -24.74 -2.84
N GLN A 142 -0.79 -25.81 -2.78
CA GLN A 142 -2.17 -25.82 -3.25
C GLN A 142 -3.12 -24.97 -2.39
N ASN A 143 -2.82 -24.74 -1.10
CA ASN A 143 -3.71 -24.04 -0.17
C ASN A 143 -3.33 -22.57 0.09
N ARG A 144 -2.40 -22.00 -0.67
CA ARG A 144 -1.97 -20.59 -0.50
C ARG A 144 -3.13 -19.61 -0.56
N MET A 145 -4.10 -19.81 -1.45
CA MET A 145 -5.31 -18.96 -1.54
C MET A 145 -6.12 -19.01 -0.24
N PHE A 146 -6.36 -20.21 0.29
CA PHE A 146 -7.12 -20.40 1.52
C PHE A 146 -6.39 -19.79 2.74
N MET A 147 -5.07 -19.91 2.78
CA MET A 147 -4.24 -19.26 3.79
C MET A 147 -4.40 -17.74 3.76
N TYR A 148 -4.31 -17.11 2.58
CA TYR A 148 -4.50 -15.65 2.48
C TYR A 148 -5.90 -15.20 2.90
N ILE A 149 -6.94 -15.93 2.49
CA ILE A 149 -8.32 -15.63 2.90
C ILE A 149 -8.46 -15.75 4.42
N THR A 150 -7.90 -16.80 5.02
CA THR A 150 -7.96 -17.03 6.47
C THR A 150 -7.21 -15.94 7.24
N LEU A 151 -5.99 -15.60 6.82
CA LEU A 151 -5.20 -14.53 7.44
C LEU A 151 -5.89 -13.17 7.32
N GLN A 152 -6.48 -12.88 6.17
CA GLN A 152 -7.23 -11.66 5.96
C GLN A 152 -8.49 -11.62 6.83
N ALA A 153 -9.21 -12.74 6.97
CA ALA A 153 -10.37 -12.83 7.85
C ALA A 153 -9.98 -12.61 9.32
N ILE A 154 -8.90 -13.24 9.79
CA ILE A 154 -8.36 -13.03 11.14
C ILE A 154 -7.98 -11.56 11.34
N PHE A 155 -7.27 -10.97 10.37
CA PHE A 155 -6.90 -9.56 10.42
C PHE A 155 -8.12 -8.63 10.50
N THR A 156 -9.14 -8.87 9.68
CA THR A 156 -10.37 -8.07 9.69
C THR A 156 -11.13 -8.21 11.02
N VAL A 157 -11.28 -9.42 11.54
CA VAL A 157 -11.93 -9.66 12.85
C VAL A 157 -11.15 -8.97 13.97
N ALA A 158 -9.82 -9.10 14.00
CA ALA A 158 -8.99 -8.49 15.03
C ALA A 158 -9.06 -6.95 14.99
N THR A 159 -8.89 -6.35 13.81
CA THR A 159 -8.93 -4.89 13.65
C THR A 159 -10.31 -4.31 13.90
N MET A 160 -11.39 -4.97 13.47
CA MET A 160 -12.76 -4.57 13.82
C MET A 160 -13.02 -4.68 15.31
N SER A 161 -12.52 -5.73 15.98
CA SER A 161 -12.68 -5.88 17.44
C SER A 161 -12.04 -4.71 18.20
N LEU A 162 -10.88 -4.22 17.74
CA LEU A 162 -10.20 -3.06 18.32
C LEU A 162 -10.98 -1.74 18.14
N THR A 163 -11.88 -1.65 17.16
CA THR A 163 -12.69 -0.44 16.98
C THR A 163 -13.65 -0.21 18.14
N VAL A 164 -14.06 -1.26 18.85
CA VAL A 164 -14.98 -1.17 20.00
C VAL A 164 -14.40 -0.34 21.15
N PRO A 165 -13.23 -0.68 21.72
CA PRO A 165 -12.61 0.16 22.75
C PRO A 165 -12.20 1.55 22.23
N ILE A 166 -11.74 1.66 20.97
CA ILE A 166 -11.40 2.95 20.34
C ILE A 166 -12.62 3.88 20.27
N PHE A 167 -13.79 3.33 19.96
CA PHE A 167 -15.02 4.10 19.86
C PHE A 167 -15.53 4.60 21.23
N LEU A 168 -15.23 3.87 22.29
CA LEU A 168 -15.68 4.16 23.65
C LEU A 168 -14.79 5.18 24.38
N SER A 169 -13.49 5.22 24.09
CA SER A 169 -12.52 6.05 24.83
C SER A 169 -11.90 7.13 23.95
N TYR A 170 -12.00 8.39 24.40
CA TYR A 170 -11.35 9.52 23.75
C TYR A 170 -9.83 9.34 23.67
N GLU A 171 -9.22 8.92 24.78
CA GLU A 171 -7.77 8.73 24.87
C GLU A 171 -7.28 7.66 23.90
N LEU A 172 -7.98 6.52 23.81
CA LEU A 172 -7.63 5.46 22.86
C LEU A 172 -7.81 5.93 21.42
N HIS A 173 -8.85 6.72 21.15
CA HIS A 173 -9.07 7.24 19.81
C HIS A 173 -7.99 8.25 19.41
N VAL A 174 -7.63 9.20 20.30
CA VAL A 174 -6.51 10.14 20.09
C VAL A 174 -5.20 9.41 19.87
N LEU A 175 -4.87 8.46 20.75
CA LEU A 175 -3.66 7.67 20.66
C LEU A 175 -3.58 6.93 19.32
N PHE A 176 -4.70 6.37 18.87
CA PHE A 176 -4.76 5.70 17.58
C PHE A 176 -4.61 6.67 16.40
N GLN A 177 -5.17 7.88 16.45
CA GLN A 177 -4.92 8.91 15.42
C GLN A 177 -3.43 9.28 15.35
N ILE A 178 -2.79 9.53 16.50
CA ILE A 178 -1.35 9.83 16.57
C ILE A 178 -0.55 8.66 15.98
N LEU A 179 -0.84 7.43 16.40
CA LEU A 179 -0.14 6.24 15.93
C LEU A 179 -0.22 6.07 14.41
N LYS A 180 -1.38 6.32 13.78
CA LYS A 180 -1.54 6.26 12.32
C LYS A 180 -0.66 7.29 11.60
N VAL A 181 -0.67 8.53 12.07
CA VAL A 181 0.13 9.61 11.49
C VAL A 181 1.62 9.33 11.68
N SER A 182 2.04 8.96 12.89
CA SER A 182 3.43 8.60 13.19
C SER A 182 3.91 7.43 12.33
N ALA A 183 3.10 6.38 12.17
CA ALA A 183 3.43 5.25 11.31
C ALA A 183 3.61 5.69 9.84
N ALA A 184 2.69 6.51 9.31
CA ALA A 184 2.77 6.99 7.93
C ALA A 184 4.03 7.85 7.69
N VAL A 185 4.35 8.75 8.62
CA VAL A 185 5.55 9.61 8.57
C VAL A 185 6.82 8.78 8.70
N TRP A 186 6.86 7.84 9.65
CA TRP A 186 8.01 6.95 9.84
C TRP A 186 8.27 6.11 8.59
N ASN A 187 7.23 5.49 8.04
CA ASN A 187 7.32 4.72 6.79
C ASN A 187 7.74 5.61 5.60
N GLY A 188 7.34 6.89 5.60
CA GLY A 188 7.79 7.91 4.65
C GLY A 188 9.30 8.16 4.76
N GLY A 189 9.78 8.47 5.95
CA GLY A 189 11.19 8.71 6.24
C GLY A 189 12.07 7.52 5.88
N SER A 190 11.71 6.31 6.31
CA SER A 190 12.45 5.09 5.95
C SER A 190 12.47 4.86 4.44
N PHE A 191 11.38 5.14 3.73
CA PHE A 191 11.34 5.03 2.27
C PHE A 191 12.29 6.02 1.58
N LEU A 192 12.31 7.27 2.03
CA LEU A 192 13.21 8.31 1.51
C LEU A 192 14.69 7.94 1.73
N LEU A 193 15.03 7.42 2.92
CA LEU A 193 16.42 7.11 3.27
C LEU A 193 16.92 5.81 2.65
N GLU A 194 16.10 4.77 2.58
CA GLU A 194 16.58 3.43 2.20
C GLU A 194 16.26 3.05 0.75
N VAL A 195 15.12 3.50 0.23
CA VAL A 195 14.58 3.01 -1.06
C VAL A 195 14.94 3.96 -2.19
N MET A 196 14.78 5.27 -2.00
CA MET A 196 15.07 6.25 -3.06
C MET A 196 16.53 6.21 -3.55
N PRO A 197 17.56 6.16 -2.68
CA PRO A 197 18.95 6.11 -3.14
C PRO A 197 19.23 4.83 -3.95
N LYS A 198 18.70 3.69 -3.49
CA LYS A 198 18.82 2.41 -4.21
C LYS A 198 18.15 2.46 -5.57
N GLN A 199 16.98 3.09 -5.68
CA GLN A 199 16.27 3.26 -6.95
C GLN A 199 17.03 4.16 -7.92
N VAL A 200 17.67 5.23 -7.45
CA VAL A 200 18.52 6.09 -8.30
C VAL A 200 19.72 5.32 -8.80
N VAL A 201 20.46 4.63 -7.92
CA VAL A 201 21.61 3.80 -8.32
C VAL A 201 21.20 2.71 -9.32
N LEU A 202 20.06 2.05 -9.11
CA LEU A 202 19.52 1.07 -10.05
C LEU A 202 19.13 1.68 -11.40
N LYS A 203 18.54 2.89 -11.42
CA LYS A 203 18.21 3.61 -12.65
C LYS A 203 19.47 4.01 -13.42
N GLU A 204 20.48 4.53 -12.72
CA GLU A 204 21.77 4.88 -13.34
C GLU A 204 22.49 3.66 -13.89
N LYS A 205 22.52 2.54 -13.15
CA LYS A 205 23.07 1.26 -13.66
C LYS A 205 22.35 0.77 -14.91
N LYS A 206 21.01 0.77 -14.90
CA LYS A 206 20.21 0.39 -16.08
C LYS A 206 20.45 1.34 -17.27
N LYS A 207 20.61 2.63 -17.01
CA LYS A 207 20.91 3.63 -18.05
C LYS A 207 22.31 3.41 -18.64
N ALA A 208 23.30 3.06 -17.82
CA ALA A 208 24.64 2.70 -18.29
C ALA A 208 24.65 1.38 -19.09
N GLU A 209 23.83 0.40 -18.70
CA GLU A 209 23.67 -0.87 -19.43
C GLU A 209 22.87 -0.71 -20.74
N MET A 210 21.97 0.28 -20.81
CA MET A 210 21.17 0.59 -22.02
C MET A 210 21.85 1.56 -22.97
N GLN A 211 22.87 2.29 -22.55
CA GLN A 211 23.74 2.98 -23.48
C GLN A 211 24.54 1.90 -24.23
N PRO A 212 24.46 1.82 -25.58
CA PRO A 212 25.34 0.94 -26.32
C PRO A 212 26.76 1.33 -25.94
N ALA A 213 27.61 0.34 -25.66
CA ALA A 213 29.05 0.57 -25.58
C ALA A 213 29.41 1.45 -26.77
N GLN A 214 29.84 2.69 -26.50
CA GLN A 214 30.48 3.49 -27.52
C GLN A 214 31.66 2.64 -27.97
N THR A 215 31.52 2.04 -29.14
CA THR A 215 32.61 1.39 -29.86
C THR A 215 33.77 2.37 -29.80
N PRO A 216 34.97 1.96 -29.34
CA PRO A 216 36.14 2.79 -29.52
C PRO A 216 36.31 2.93 -31.03
N HIS A 217 35.86 4.07 -31.56
CA HIS A 217 36.02 4.40 -32.96
C HIS A 217 37.51 4.72 -33.14
N ASP A 218 38.26 3.65 -33.41
CA ASP A 218 39.36 3.61 -34.35
C ASP A 218 40.33 4.82 -34.31
N GLN A 219 41.14 4.90 -33.24
CA GLN A 219 42.46 5.52 -33.35
C GLN A 219 43.45 4.50 -33.94
N SER A 220 43.25 4.11 -35.20
CA SER A 220 44.25 3.32 -35.93
C SER A 220 44.49 3.75 -37.40
N SER A 221 43.89 4.84 -37.88
CA SER A 221 44.12 5.31 -39.28
C SER A 221 44.90 6.62 -39.44
N VAL A 222 45.61 7.11 -38.42
CA VAL A 222 46.53 8.26 -38.58
C VAL A 222 47.94 7.86 -38.15
N LYS A 223 48.57 6.94 -38.89
CA LYS A 223 50.04 6.80 -38.87
C LYS A 223 50.69 6.16 -40.10
N THR A 224 49.93 5.86 -41.16
CA THR A 224 50.48 5.18 -42.35
C THR A 224 50.41 6.00 -43.64
N GLU A 225 50.17 7.31 -43.56
CA GLU A 225 50.11 8.17 -44.76
C GLU A 225 51.31 9.15 -44.90
N ASN A 226 52.21 9.22 -43.91
CA ASN A 226 53.42 10.07 -43.98
C ASN A 226 54.73 9.31 -44.23
N LYS A 227 54.70 8.06 -44.73
CA LYS A 227 55.92 7.29 -45.01
C LYS A 227 56.10 6.83 -46.46
N ILE A 228 55.20 7.19 -47.37
CA ILE A 228 55.29 6.76 -48.79
C ILE A 228 55.76 7.89 -49.72
N GLU A 229 55.69 9.16 -49.32
CA GLU A 229 56.11 10.28 -50.18
C GLU A 229 57.60 10.67 -50.10
N THR A 230 58.44 10.02 -49.28
CA THR A 230 59.85 10.41 -49.13
C THR A 230 60.88 9.57 -49.90
N ASN A 231 60.47 8.55 -50.67
CA ASN A 231 61.41 7.61 -51.31
C ASN A 231 61.46 7.63 -52.84
N ASN A 232 60.78 8.55 -53.54
CA ASN A 232 60.79 8.58 -55.02
C ASN A 232 61.38 9.85 -55.65
N PHE A 233 62.29 10.55 -54.94
CA PHE A 233 63.03 11.67 -55.53
C PHE A 233 64.51 11.65 -55.14
N THR A 234 65.24 10.61 -55.54
CA THR A 234 66.71 10.69 -55.74
C THR A 234 67.18 9.48 -56.55
N GLU A 235 67.08 9.55 -57.88
CA GLU A 235 67.99 8.88 -58.83
C GLU A 235 67.60 9.28 -60.26
N MET A 236 68.03 10.48 -60.67
CA MET A 236 68.37 10.84 -62.05
C MET A 236 69.18 12.15 -61.97
N GLY A 237 70.50 12.03 -62.12
CA GLY A 237 71.46 13.12 -62.04
C GLY A 237 72.86 12.58 -61.76
#